data_AF-A0A968YHS8-F1
#
_entry.id   AF-A0A968YHS8-F1
#
_cell.length_a   1.000
_cell.length_b   1.000
_cell.length_c   1.000
_cell.angle_alpha   90.00
_cell.angle_beta   90.00
_cell.angle_gamma   90.00
#
_symmetry.space_group_name_H-M   'P 1'
#
loop_
_entity.id
_entity.type
_entity.pdbx_description
1 polymer ?
#
loop_
_entity_poly.entity_id
_entity_poly.type
_entity_poly.pdbx_seq_one_letter_code
_entity_poly.pdbx_strand_id
1 'polypeptide(L)'
;MKVKEIIKMIENDGWYLARTRGSHRQYKHLTKSGLVTVPGKLSDDLAPGTLNSILKQAQLKSSTEQIENQKHQEDIENKEEN
;
A
#
# COMPACT_ATOMS: atom_id res chain seq x y z
N MET A 1 7.43 12.89 -1.11
CA MET A 1 7.95 11.50 -1.23
C MET A 1 8.13 11.22 -2.70
N LYS A 2 9.33 10.80 -3.13
CA LYS A 2 9.63 10.65 -4.56
C LYS A 2 9.05 9.36 -5.13
N VAL A 3 8.70 9.40 -6.42
CA VAL A 3 8.22 8.21 -7.17
C VAL A 3 9.19 7.03 -7.05
N LYS A 4 10.50 7.27 -7.12
CA LYS A 4 11.54 6.24 -6.98
C LYS A 4 11.47 5.48 -5.66
N GLU A 5 11.15 6.17 -4.56
CA GLU A 5 11.07 5.56 -3.22
C GLU A 5 9.90 4.57 -3.14
N ILE A 6 8.75 4.98 -3.69
CA ILE A 6 7.56 4.12 -3.71
C ILE A 6 7.73 2.91 -4.61
N ILE A 7 8.39 3.08 -5.76
CA ILE A 7 8.70 1.95 -6.63
C ILE A 7 9.55 0.92 -5.89
N LYS A 8 10.59 1.35 -5.17
CA LYS A 8 11.39 0.43 -4.35
C LYS A 8 10.56 -0.26 -3.27
N MET A 9 9.64 0.44 -2.61
CA MET A 9 8.77 -0.16 -1.59
C MET A 9 7.89 -1.26 -2.18
N ILE A 10 7.20 -0.99 -3.30
CA ILE A 10 6.34 -1.99 -3.94
C ILE A 10 7.15 -3.14 -4.54
N GLU A 11 8.32 -2.88 -5.12
CA GLU A 11 9.22 -3.92 -5.63
C GLU A 11 9.69 -4.85 -4.51
N ASN A 12 10.01 -4.29 -3.34
CA ASN A 12 10.40 -5.07 -2.16
C ASN A 12 9.23 -5.90 -1.57
N ASP A 13 7.99 -5.44 -1.74
CA ASP A 13 6.79 -6.22 -1.38
C ASP A 13 6.51 -7.36 -2.38
N GLY A 14 7.19 -7.38 -3.53
CA GLY A 14 7.05 -8.42 -4.56
C GLY A 14 6.27 -7.98 -5.81
N TRP A 15 5.98 -6.68 -5.95
CA TRP A 15 5.37 -6.13 -7.16
C TRP A 15 6.41 -5.97 -8.26
N TYR A 16 6.14 -6.50 -9.44
CA TYR A 16 7.02 -6.37 -10.60
C TYR A 16 6.39 -5.50 -11.67
N LEU A 17 7.22 -4.81 -12.45
CA LEU A 17 6.76 -4.00 -13.56
C LEU A 17 6.16 -4.89 -14.66
N ALA A 18 4.86 -4.79 -14.89
CA ALA A 18 4.16 -5.58 -15.89
C ALA A 18 4.15 -4.90 -17.25
N ARG A 19 3.86 -3.59 -17.28
CA ARG A 19 3.90 -2.80 -18.52
C ARG A 19 4.12 -1.32 -18.23
N THR A 20 4.65 -0.62 -19.22
CA THR A 20 4.78 0.84 -19.20
C THR A 20 4.13 1.41 -20.44
N ARG A 21 3.31 2.45 -20.27
CA ARG A 21 2.65 3.18 -21.35
C ARG A 21 2.86 4.68 -21.11
N GLY A 22 3.72 5.30 -21.92
CA GLY A 22 4.11 6.69 -21.76
C GLY A 22 4.78 6.93 -20.40
N SER A 23 4.28 7.90 -19.64
CA SER A 23 4.76 8.23 -18.29
C SER A 23 4.14 7.36 -17.17
N HIS A 24 3.28 6.41 -17.51
CA HIS A 24 2.62 5.55 -16.52
C HIS A 24 3.24 4.15 -16.48
N ARG A 25 3.61 3.71 -15.28
CA ARG A 25 4.13 2.36 -15.00
C ARG A 25 3.06 1.55 -14.29
N GLN A 26 2.87 0.32 -14.74
CA GLN A 26 1.89 -0.59 -14.21
C GLN A 26 2.58 -1.82 -13.62
N TYR A 27 2.36 -2.04 -12.33
CA TYR A 27 2.97 -3.12 -11.57
C TYR A 27 1.93 -4.19 -11.25
N LYS A 28 2.36 -5.44 -11.26
CA LYS A 28 1.55 -6.61 -10.93
C LYS A 28 2.21 -7.39 -9.80
N HIS A 29 1.42 -8.04 -8.97
CA HIS A 29 1.89 -8.97 -7.96
C HIS A 29 1.67 -10.41 -8.43
N LEU A 30 2.52 -11.34 -8.00
CA LEU A 30 2.34 -12.77 -8.30
C LEU A 30 1.19 -13.37 -7.50
N THR A 31 1.04 -12.97 -6.23
CA THR A 31 0.06 -13.54 -5.30
C THR A 31 -1.09 -12.61 -4.93
N LYS A 32 -0.93 -11.28 -5.09
CA LYS A 32 -1.95 -10.30 -4.69
C LYS A 32 -2.76 -9.91 -5.93
N SER A 33 -4.07 -9.98 -5.82
CA SER A 33 -4.97 -9.58 -6.90
C SER A 33 -5.04 -8.07 -6.97
N GLY A 34 -4.50 -7.49 -8.04
CA GLY A 34 -4.52 -6.05 -8.25
C GLY A 34 -3.49 -5.59 -9.27
N LEU A 35 -3.58 -4.31 -9.62
CA LEU A 35 -2.64 -3.67 -10.53
C LEU A 35 -2.34 -2.27 -9.99
N VAL A 36 -1.08 -2.00 -9.67
CA VAL A 36 -0.65 -0.71 -9.13
C VAL A 36 -0.20 0.17 -10.28
N THR A 37 -0.81 1.35 -10.41
CA THR A 37 -0.41 2.31 -11.43
C THR A 37 0.36 3.45 -10.79
N VAL A 38 1.63 3.60 -11.18
CA VAL A 38 2.51 4.68 -10.74
C VAL A 38 2.65 5.69 -11.87
N PRO A 39 2.04 6.89 -11.74
CA PRO A 39 2.19 7.95 -12.72
C PRO A 39 3.47 8.76 -12.50
N GLY A 40 4.03 9.29 -13.58
CA GLY A 40 5.11 10.28 -13.54
C GLY A 40 6.51 9.73 -13.71
N LYS A 41 7.51 10.60 -13.61
CA LYS A 41 8.93 10.26 -13.71
C LYS A 41 9.49 9.85 -12.35
N LEU A 42 10.58 9.09 -12.35
CA LEU A 42 11.23 8.63 -11.11
C LEU A 42 11.68 9.79 -10.20
N SER A 43 11.98 10.93 -10.81
CA SER A 43 12.43 12.15 -10.14
C SER A 43 11.29 13.04 -9.62
N ASP A 44 10.04 12.76 -10.00
CA ASP A 44 8.90 13.57 -9.58
C ASP A 44 8.52 13.27 -8.13
N ASP A 45 8.00 14.29 -7.46
CA ASP A 45 7.42 14.15 -6.13
C ASP A 45 5.94 13.76 -6.23
N LEU A 46 5.55 12.74 -5.47
CA LEU A 46 4.16 12.30 -5.39
C LEU A 46 3.38 13.20 -4.43
N ALA A 47 2.28 13.77 -4.92
CA ALA A 47 1.30 14.41 -4.06
C ALA A 47 0.73 13.39 -3.06
N PRO A 48 0.39 13.80 -1.84
CA PRO A 48 -0.12 12.89 -0.80
C PRO A 48 -1.39 12.14 -1.23
N GLY A 49 -2.23 12.73 -2.08
CA GLY A 49 -3.39 12.05 -2.66
C GLY A 49 -3.00 10.89 -3.58
N THR A 50 -2.02 11.10 -4.46
CA THR A 50 -1.50 10.07 -5.37
C THR A 50 -0.80 8.96 -4.60
N LEU A 51 0.00 9.32 -3.60
CA LEU A 51 0.65 8.36 -2.71
C LEU A 51 -0.38 7.46 -2.02
N ASN A 52 -1.43 8.05 -1.44
CA ASN A 52 -2.50 7.30 -0.80
C ASN A 52 -3.23 6.35 -1.76
N SER A 53 -3.45 6.80 -3.00
CA SER A 53 -4.05 5.95 -4.04
C SER A 53 -3.17 4.75 -4.38
N ILE A 54 -1.86 4.97 -4.55
CA ILE A 54 -0.89 3.91 -4.82
C ILE A 54 -0.83 2.90 -3.66
N LEU A 55 -0.76 3.36 -2.40
CA LEU A 55 -0.71 2.49 -1.23
C LEU A 55 -1.99 1.65 -1.07
N LYS A 56 -3.15 2.23 -1.38
CA LYS A 56 -4.42 1.49 -1.41
C LYS A 56 -4.41 0.41 -2.51
N GLN A 57 -3.96 0.75 -3.72
CA GLN A 57 -3.85 -0.21 -4.82
C GLN A 57 -2.85 -1.33 -4.52
N ALA A 58 -1.74 -0.99 -3.85
CA ALA A 58 -0.70 -1.94 -3.47
C ALA A 58 -1.09 -2.79 -2.26
N GLN A 59 -2.26 -2.53 -1.65
CA GLN A 59 -2.71 -3.17 -0.41
C GLN A 59 -1.66 -3.07 0.72
N LEU A 60 -0.83 -2.02 0.67
CA LEU A 60 0.15 -1.70 1.69
C LEU A 60 -0.46 -0.81 2.79
N LYS A 61 -1.70 -0.35 2.56
CA LYS A 61 -2.48 0.41 3.52
C LYS A 61 -3.42 -0.52 4.29
N SER A 62 -2.84 -1.37 5.12
CA SER A 62 -3.56 -2.17 6.12
C SER A 62 -2.61 -2.43 7.29
N SER A 63 -3.10 -2.20 8.51
CA SER A 63 -2.47 -2.56 9.81
C SER A 63 -1.72 -1.47 10.58
N THR A 64 -2.31 -0.28 10.75
CA THR A 64 -2.11 0.45 12.02
C THR A 64 -3.44 0.64 12.76
N GLU A 65 -4.54 0.85 12.04
CA GLU A 65 -5.91 0.87 12.62
C GLU A 65 -6.46 -0.50 13.04
N GLN A 66 -5.83 -1.62 12.66
CA GLN A 66 -6.28 -2.96 13.07
C GLN A 66 -5.73 -3.35 14.46
N ILE A 67 -4.65 -2.72 14.92
CA ILE A 67 -4.01 -3.01 16.21
C ILE A 67 -4.77 -2.32 17.36
N GLU A 68 -5.43 -1.18 17.12
CA GLU A 68 -6.31 -0.54 18.12
C GLU A 68 -7.67 -1.23 18.25
N ASN A 69 -8.22 -1.77 17.15
CA ASN A 69 -9.51 -2.48 17.21
C ASN A 69 -9.43 -3.87 17.85
N GLN A 70 -8.24 -4.49 17.90
CA GLN A 70 -8.06 -5.77 18.59
C GLN A 70 -7.95 -5.61 20.11
N LYS A 71 -7.43 -4.48 20.60
CA LYS A 71 -7.32 -4.20 22.04
C LYS A 71 -8.66 -3.90 22.72
N HIS A 72 -9.66 -3.40 22.00
CA HIS A 72 -10.96 -3.07 22.60
C HIS A 72 -11.88 -4.29 22.80
N GLN A 73 -11.56 -5.43 22.18
CA GLN A 73 -12.34 -6.66 22.29
C GLN A 73 -11.97 -7.48 23.54
N GLU A 74 -10.69 -7.47 23.94
CA GLU A 74 -10.18 -8.24 25.08
C GLU A 74 -10.56 -7.64 26.46
N ASP A 75 -10.94 -6.35 26.50
CA ASP A 75 -11.40 -5.68 27.72
C ASP A 75 -12.87 -6.01 28.08
N ILE A 76 -13.65 -6.52 27.13
CA ILE A 76 -15.08 -6.83 27.34
C ILE A 76 -15.24 -8.23 27.93
N GLU A 77 -14.46 -9.22 27.47
CA GLU A 77 -14.56 -10.61 27.97
C GLU A 77 -14.04 -10.78 29.41
N ASN A 78 -13.06 -9.97 29.85
CA ASN A 78 -12.54 -10.05 31.23
C ASN A 78 -13.43 -9.38 32.29
N LYS A 79 -14.59 -8.83 31.91
CA LYS A 79 -15.54 -8.19 32.82
C LYS A 79 -16.77 -9.03 33.15
N GLU A 80 -17.00 -10.14 32.43
CA GLU A 80 -18.12 -11.06 32.71
C GLU A 80 -17.74 -12.23 33.63
N GLU A 81 -16.46 -12.38 33.99
CA GLU A 81 -15.96 -13.43 34.89
C GLU A 81 -15.62 -12.97 36.33
N ASN A 82 -16.03 -11.77 36.77
CA ASN A 82 -15.89 -11.31 38.16
C ASN A 82 -17.21 -10.81 38.78
#